data_AF-A0A843JCX1-F1
#
_entry.id   AF-A0A843JCX1-F1
#
_cell.length_a   1.000
_cell.length_b   1.000
_cell.length_c   1.000
_cell.angle_alpha   90.00
_cell.angle_beta   90.00
_cell.angle_gamma   90.00
#
_symmetry.space_group_name_H-M   'P 1'
#
loop_
_entity.id
_entity.type
_entity.pdbx_description
1 polymer ?
#
loop_
_entity_poly.entity_id
_entity_poly.type
_entity_poly.pdbx_seq_one_letter_code
_entity_poly.pdbx_strand_id
1 'polypeptide(L)' 'MRTEFIGLDVEVLSAPCYSGLTGVVVDETKNTFTIDSAGTERMVPKPGY' A
#
# COMPACT_ATOMS: atom_id res chain seq x y z
N MET A 1 12.88 10.30 -10.50
CA MET A 1 12.74 10.65 -9.08
C MET A 1 12.19 9.40 -8.42
N ARG A 2 12.97 8.70 -7.59
CA ARG A 2 12.54 7.46 -6.93
C ARG A 2 11.95 7.89 -5.60
N THR A 3 10.65 8.21 -5.61
CA THR A 3 9.93 8.58 -4.38
C THR A 3 9.74 7.30 -3.60
N GLU A 4 10.35 7.21 -2.42
CA GLU A 4 10.09 6.11 -1.50
C GLU A 4 8.79 6.39 -0.77
N PHE A 5 7.85 5.45 -0.81
CA PHE A 5 6.58 5.60 -0.11
C PHE A 5 6.59 5.00 1.31
N ILE A 6 7.68 4.35 1.71
CA ILE A 6 7.83 3.68 3.01
C ILE A 6 7.73 4.71 4.15
N GLY A 7 6.91 4.41 5.16
CA GLY A 7 6.65 5.27 6.31
C GLY A 7 5.54 6.30 6.10
N LEU A 8 4.96 6.38 4.90
CA LEU A 8 3.80 7.24 4.64
C LEU A 8 2.50 6.55 5.01
N ASP A 9 1.61 7.32 5.63
CA ASP A 9 0.22 6.94 5.83
C ASP A 9 -0.53 7.10 4.50
N VAL A 10 -1.11 6.01 4.01
CA VAL A 10 -1.75 5.91 2.70
C VAL A 10 -3.14 5.31 2.82
N GLU A 11 -4.02 5.72 1.92
CA GLU A 11 -5.36 5.17 1.79
C GLU A 11 -5.55 4.58 0.38
N VAL A 12 -5.98 3.32 0.32
CA VAL A 12 -6.26 2.64 -0.94
C VAL A 12 -7.68 2.95 -1.39
N LEU A 13 -7.80 3.85 -2.36
CA LEU A 13 -9.09 4.31 -2.90
C LEU A 13 -9.61 3.44 -4.07
N SER A 14 -8.74 2.75 -4.81
CA SER A 14 -9.06 2.22 -6.15
C SER A 14 -8.84 0.72 -6.34
N ALA A 15 -9.25 -0.10 -5.37
CA ALA A 15 -9.35 -1.55 -5.55
C ALA A 15 -10.59 -2.09 -4.82
N PRO A 16 -11.52 -2.82 -5.46
CA PRO A 16 -12.78 -3.24 -4.83
C PRO A 16 -12.59 -4.13 -3.60
N CYS A 17 -11.48 -4.86 -3.50
CA CYS A 17 -11.13 -5.72 -2.37
C CYS A 17 -10.22 -5.06 -1.31
N TYR A 18 -9.59 -3.93 -1.62
CA TYR A 18 -8.73 -3.17 -0.69
C TYR A 18 -9.25 -1.74 -0.45
N SER A 19 -10.46 -1.45 -0.93
CA SER A 19 -11.11 -0.14 -0.84
C SER A 19 -11.31 0.22 0.63
N GLY A 20 -10.71 1.33 1.05
CA GLY A 20 -10.73 1.80 2.44
C GLY A 20 -9.66 1.17 3.32
N LEU A 21 -8.64 0.51 2.74
CA LEU A 21 -7.44 0.14 3.48
C LEU A 21 -6.61 1.39 3.75
N THR A 22 -6.53 1.78 5.01
CA THR A 22 -5.69 2.87 5.52
C THR A 22 -4.55 2.29 6.34
N GLY A 23 -3.34 2.80 6.16
CA GLY A 23 -2.21 2.37 6.97
C GLY A 23 -0.88 2.91 6.51
N VAL A 24 0.18 2.45 7.15
CA VAL A 24 1.55 2.89 6.85
C VAL A 24 2.19 1.94 5.86
N VAL A 25 2.81 2.47 4.80
CA VAL A 25 3.60 1.63 3.89
C VAL A 25 4.85 1.14 4.61
N VAL A 26 4.96 -0.16 4.84
CA VAL A 26 6.12 -0.78 5.50
C VAL A 26 7.12 -1.34 4.50
N ASP A 27 6.66 -1.70 3.30
CA ASP A 27 7.50 -2.19 2.23
C ASP A 27 6.92 -1.76 0.87
N GLU A 28 7.81 -1.48 -0.06
CA GLU A 28 7.44 -1.09 -1.42
C GLU A 28 8.27 -1.88 -2.42
N THR A 29 7.60 -2.66 -3.26
CA THR A 29 8.23 -3.29 -4.42
C THR A 29 7.84 -2.58 -5.71
N LYS A 30 8.38 -3.06 -6.84
CA LYS A 30 8.03 -2.53 -8.16
C LYS A 30 6.53 -2.69 -8.48
N ASN A 31 5.92 -3.77 -8.03
CA ASN A 31 4.56 -4.16 -8.42
C ASN A 31 3.58 -4.17 -7.25
N THR A 32 4.04 -4.05 -6.00
CA THR A 32 3.19 -4.12 -4.80
C THR A 32 3.57 -3.05 -3.79
N PHE A 33 2.61 -2.70 -2.94
CA PHE A 33 2.78 -1.95 -1.70
C PHE A 33 2.38 -2.86 -0.54
N THR A 34 3.20 -2.94 0.49
CA THR A 34 2.85 -3.60 1.74
C THR A 34 2.47 -2.51 2.73
N ILE A 35 1.22 -2.52 3.15
CA ILE A 35 0.63 -1.53 4.05
C ILE A 35 0.32 -2.22 5.37
N ASP A 36 0.89 -1.72 6.47
CA ASP A 36 0.48 -2.10 7.82
C ASP A 36 -0.75 -1.29 8.21
N SER A 37 -1.86 -2.00 8.42
CA SER A 37 -3.12 -1.43 8.87
C SER A 37 -3.44 -2.00 10.24
N ALA A 38 -3.25 -1.19 11.29
CA ALA A 38 -3.54 -1.55 12.68
C ALA A 38 -2.86 -2.86 13.13
N GLY A 39 -1.61 -3.09 12.72
CA GLY A 39 -0.85 -4.30 13.04
C GLY A 39 -1.17 -5.51 12.15
N THR A 40 -1.90 -5.30 11.06
CA THR A 40 -2.10 -6.30 10.00
C THR A 40 -1.44 -5.81 8.72
N GLU A 41 -0.38 -6.49 8.30
CA GLU A 41 0.26 -6.24 7.03
C GLU A 41 -0.61 -6.76 5.88
N ARG A 42 -0.89 -5.88 4.91
CA ARG A 42 -1.63 -6.21 3.70
C ARG A 42 -0.84 -5.83 2.47
N MET A 43 -0.73 -6.78 1.57
CA MET A 43 -0.04 -6.60 0.29
C MET A 43 -1.04 -6.17 -0.76
N VAL A 44 -0.83 -4.98 -1.33
CA VAL A 44 -1.69 -4.35 -2.33
C VAL A 44 -0.95 -4.27 -3.66
N PRO A 45 -1.45 -4.92 -4.72
CA PRO A 45 -0.84 -4.81 -6.04
C PRO A 45 -1.06 -3.42 -6.65
N LYS A 46 -0.06 -2.90 -7.36
CA LYS A 46 -0.16 -1.64 -8.10
C LYS A 46 -0.95 -1.90 -9.39
N PRO A 47 -1.91 -1.02 -9.75
CA PRO A 47 -2.70 -1.21 -10.96
C PRO A 47 -1.79 -1.17 -12.20
N GLY A 48 -1.91 -2.18 -13.06
CA GLY A 48 -1.17 -2.27 -14.34
C GLY A 48 -0.06 -3.33 -14.41
N TYR A 49 0.06 -4.22 -13.41
CA TYR A 49 0.93 -5.40 -13.42
C TYR A 49 0.21 -6.67 -12.97
#